data_AF-A0AAE4TY68-F1
#
_entry.id   AF-A0AAE4TY68-F1
#
_cell.length_a   1.000
_cell.length_b   1.000
_cell.length_c   1.000
_cell.angle_alpha   90.00
_cell.angle_beta   90.00
_cell.angle_gamma   90.00
#
_symmetry.space_group_name_H-M   'P 1'
#
loop_
_entity.id
_entity.type
_entity.pdbx_description
1 polymer ?
#
loop_
_entity_poly.entity_id
_entity_poly.type
_entity_poly.pdbx_seq_one_letter_code
_entity_poly.pdbx_strand_id
1 'polypeptide(L)'
;MKKNWKSFLIAAVLFLGAGLSFRTDRVPFFVRGDSPQPFPVKLDLLQPLHATPDSWGFVRQSATWARGNSLFMDELIASIRTVFPAGTTADLTLPNQNFNGQSFTLRLKLNSGDVNYQPSTLAAPAAFTNFFELRSTSDNQPALQFFFDDNPRDVAGDGAVLLYQLSRLEPLRWSGASALIESYVVQPVVTGFPNQGLIQTYSWKGPLGEDALGQDVDTGRVILEEMDNQTVFCFKSVVSFHGNANLVPVNAGTAALGYSGNDGLCPGAGREYYKLAYSQKLDGSLNVTAKGGLEQAAITAGQSITCNNTINAFVNFTPTYGLFNFNGFVNEGVAADAIPSDYIPATRVDGLYARVGTAGKSTATTTPAASTWDELSKTYVDAITVNFATVP
;
A
#
# COMPACT_ATOMS: atom_id res chain seq x y z
N MET A 1 22.41 5.40 22.18
CA MET A 1 21.50 4.23 22.21
C MET A 1 21.30 3.75 20.78
N LYS A 2 21.89 2.61 20.41
CA LYS A 2 21.81 1.98 19.08
C LYS A 2 21.06 0.65 19.22
N LYS A 3 19.74 0.67 19.21
CA LYS A 3 18.86 -0.51 19.15
C LYS A 3 17.59 -0.08 18.43
N ASN A 4 17.43 -0.47 17.16
CA ASN A 4 16.13 -0.70 16.50
C ASN A 4 16.25 -1.14 15.03
N TRP A 5 17.44 -1.12 14.42
CA TRP A 5 17.66 -1.68 13.07
C TRP A 5 17.28 -3.17 12.94
N LYS A 6 17.51 -3.97 14.00
CA LYS A 6 17.26 -5.42 13.97
C LYS A 6 15.78 -5.78 14.05
N SER A 7 14.95 -4.95 14.68
CA SER A 7 13.51 -5.22 14.84
C SER A 7 12.77 -5.08 13.51
N PHE A 8 13.19 -4.14 12.66
CA PHE A 8 12.63 -3.92 11.32
C PHE A 8 12.93 -5.10 10.38
N LEU A 9 14.18 -5.60 10.41
CA LEU A 9 14.59 -6.78 9.65
C LEU A 9 13.87 -8.06 10.09
N ILE A 10 13.58 -8.21 11.38
CA ILE A 10 12.88 -9.40 11.90
C ILE A 10 11.38 -9.35 11.57
N ALA A 11 10.74 -8.17 11.64
CA ALA A 11 9.38 -8.00 11.11
C ALA A 11 9.31 -8.22 9.58
N ALA A 12 10.39 -7.90 8.84
CA ALA A 12 10.51 -8.05 7.39
C ALA A 12 10.91 -9.46 6.89
N VAL A 13 11.14 -10.46 7.76
CA VAL A 13 11.42 -11.85 7.34
C VAL A 13 10.15 -12.72 7.31
N LEU A 14 9.09 -12.37 8.03
CA LEU A 14 8.11 -13.39 8.46
C LEU A 14 6.90 -13.60 7.53
N PHE A 15 6.50 -12.60 6.74
CA PHE A 15 5.48 -12.80 5.70
C PHE A 15 5.91 -13.71 4.53
N LEU A 16 7.15 -14.23 4.54
CA LEU A 16 7.67 -15.20 3.55
C LEU A 16 7.22 -16.64 3.86
N GLY A 17 5.99 -16.81 4.38
CA GLY A 17 5.43 -18.08 4.87
C GLY A 17 5.05 -19.06 3.76
N ALA A 18 6.06 -19.63 3.10
CA ALA A 18 5.97 -20.81 2.22
C ALA A 18 4.86 -20.78 1.15
N GLY A 19 4.78 -19.69 0.37
CA GLY A 19 4.30 -19.75 -1.01
C GLY A 19 5.53 -19.80 -1.91
N LEU A 20 5.73 -20.90 -2.63
CA LEU A 20 6.84 -21.12 -3.56
C LEU A 20 7.16 -19.84 -4.36
N SER A 21 8.30 -19.20 -4.08
CA SER A 21 8.88 -18.26 -5.04
C SER A 21 9.26 -19.06 -6.27
N PHE A 22 8.63 -18.73 -7.40
CA PHE A 22 9.15 -19.13 -8.70
C PHE A 22 10.55 -18.53 -8.83
N ARG A 23 11.56 -19.39 -8.66
CA ARG A 23 12.82 -19.25 -9.38
C ARG A 23 12.48 -19.10 -10.85
N THR A 24 12.73 -17.94 -11.42
CA THR A 24 13.08 -17.84 -12.83
C THR A 24 14.59 -17.61 -12.93
N ASP A 25 15.36 -18.59 -12.46
CA ASP A 25 16.76 -18.72 -12.85
C ASP A 25 16.81 -19.12 -14.33
N ARG A 26 16.95 -18.14 -15.23
CA ARG A 26 17.71 -18.20 -16.50
C ARG A 26 18.06 -16.75 -16.81
N VAL A 27 19.28 -16.24 -16.59
CA VAL A 27 20.56 -16.63 -17.18
C VAL A 27 21.70 -15.97 -16.35
N PRO A 28 22.84 -16.64 -16.09
CA PRO A 28 23.98 -15.99 -15.46
C PRO A 28 24.66 -15.05 -16.46
N PHE A 29 24.47 -13.74 -16.33
CA PHE A 29 25.23 -12.77 -17.12
C PHE A 29 26.63 -12.61 -16.50
N PHE A 30 27.63 -13.28 -17.09
CA PHE A 30 29.01 -12.83 -16.99
C PHE A 30 29.13 -11.51 -17.77
N VAL A 31 29.11 -10.38 -17.07
CA VAL A 31 29.35 -9.06 -17.68
C VAL A 31 30.85 -8.92 -17.94
N ARG A 32 31.23 -8.85 -19.23
CA ARG A 32 32.54 -8.36 -19.68
C ARG A 32 32.76 -6.95 -19.10
N GLY A 33 33.93 -6.70 -18.51
CA GLY A 33 34.23 -5.42 -17.83
C GLY A 33 34.19 -4.18 -18.73
N ASP A 34 34.14 -4.35 -20.05
CA ASP A 34 34.01 -3.30 -21.05
C ASP A 34 32.56 -2.77 -21.22
N SER A 35 31.55 -3.38 -20.56
CA SER A 35 30.14 -3.02 -20.71
C SER A 35 29.71 -1.93 -19.70
N PRO A 36 28.84 -0.97 -20.06
CA PRO A 36 28.24 -0.06 -19.08
C PRO A 36 27.60 -0.91 -17.98
N GLN A 37 28.11 -0.79 -16.75
CA GLN A 37 27.55 -1.55 -15.64
C GLN A 37 26.08 -1.14 -15.48
N PRO A 38 25.13 -2.09 -15.49
CA PRO A 38 23.72 -1.76 -15.30
C PRO A 38 23.56 -1.09 -13.93
N PHE A 39 22.77 -0.03 -13.87
CA PHE A 39 22.43 0.62 -12.61
C PHE A 39 21.79 -0.42 -11.68
N PRO A 40 22.21 -0.54 -10.40
CA PRO A 40 22.00 -1.76 -9.59
C PRO A 40 20.56 -1.97 -9.05
N VAL A 41 19.53 -1.43 -9.71
CA VAL A 41 18.14 -1.47 -9.22
C VAL A 41 17.40 -2.71 -9.72
N LYS A 42 16.80 -3.46 -8.79
CA LYS A 42 15.90 -4.60 -9.07
C LYS A 42 14.44 -4.20 -8.85
N LEU A 43 13.55 -4.54 -9.79
CA LEU A 43 12.13 -4.16 -9.75
C LEU A 43 11.20 -5.26 -9.21
N ASP A 44 11.73 -6.41 -8.80
CA ASP A 44 10.96 -7.65 -8.56
C ASP A 44 9.98 -7.61 -7.37
N LEU A 45 10.07 -6.57 -6.52
CA LEU A 45 9.29 -6.42 -5.29
C LEU A 45 7.94 -5.72 -5.49
N LEU A 46 7.68 -5.18 -6.68
CA LEU A 46 6.41 -4.51 -7.00
C LEU A 46 5.43 -5.54 -7.58
N GLN A 47 4.48 -6.01 -6.76
CA GLN A 47 3.45 -6.96 -7.19
C GLN A 47 2.06 -6.45 -6.81
N PRO A 48 1.04 -6.56 -7.68
CA PRO A 48 -0.32 -6.17 -7.35
C PRO A 48 -0.98 -7.17 -6.39
N LEU A 49 -2.15 -6.78 -5.89
CA LEU A 49 -3.00 -7.56 -5.01
C LEU A 49 -3.72 -8.69 -5.80
N HIS A 50 -3.60 -9.96 -5.39
CA HIS A 50 -4.21 -11.13 -6.06
C HIS A 50 -4.97 -12.04 -5.06
N ALA A 51 -6.02 -11.52 -4.42
CA ALA A 51 -6.70 -12.17 -3.30
C ALA A 51 -6.99 -13.66 -3.53
N THR A 52 -6.53 -14.51 -2.60
CA THR A 52 -6.97 -15.91 -2.53
C THR A 52 -8.42 -15.98 -2.02
N PRO A 53 -9.18 -17.06 -2.31
CA PRO A 53 -10.59 -17.17 -1.93
C PRO A 53 -10.88 -17.29 -0.42
N ASP A 54 -9.87 -17.22 0.45
CA ASP A 54 -10.08 -17.22 1.90
C ASP A 54 -10.55 -15.85 2.39
N SER A 55 -11.35 -15.82 3.46
CA SER A 55 -12.01 -14.60 3.96
C SER A 55 -11.05 -13.45 4.33
N TRP A 56 -9.75 -13.75 4.45
CA TRP A 56 -8.67 -12.82 4.76
C TRP A 56 -7.57 -12.74 3.70
N GLY A 57 -7.73 -13.37 2.53
CA GLY A 57 -6.72 -13.37 1.45
C GLY A 57 -6.37 -11.98 0.96
N PHE A 58 -7.39 -11.14 0.80
CA PHE A 58 -7.24 -9.73 0.45
C PHE A 58 -6.41 -8.95 1.49
N VAL A 59 -6.69 -9.18 2.77
CA VAL A 59 -5.99 -8.55 3.91
C VAL A 59 -4.50 -8.87 3.88
N ARG A 60 -4.18 -10.15 3.80
CA ARG A 60 -2.78 -10.61 3.79
C ARG A 60 -2.00 -10.04 2.61
N GLN A 61 -2.61 -9.98 1.45
CA GLN A 61 -1.93 -9.46 0.28
C GLN A 61 -1.82 -7.93 0.33
N SER A 62 -2.79 -7.21 0.89
CA SER A 62 -2.68 -5.75 1.10
C SER A 62 -1.50 -5.38 2.00
N ALA A 63 -1.28 -6.14 3.08
CA ALA A 63 -0.12 -5.96 3.94
C ALA A 63 1.20 -6.37 3.25
N THR A 64 1.20 -7.48 2.51
CA THR A 64 2.38 -7.93 1.73
C THR A 64 2.79 -6.91 0.68
N TRP A 65 1.82 -6.38 -0.07
CA TRP A 65 2.06 -5.39 -1.11
C TRP A 65 2.60 -4.07 -0.55
N ALA A 66 2.00 -3.59 0.54
CA ALA A 66 2.50 -2.45 1.29
C ALA A 66 3.98 -2.64 1.68
N ARG A 67 4.32 -3.77 2.33
CA ARG A 67 5.71 -4.08 2.71
C ARG A 67 6.66 -4.22 1.51
N GLY A 68 6.20 -4.75 0.39
CA GLY A 68 6.98 -4.85 -0.86
C GLY A 68 7.41 -3.48 -1.37
N ASN A 69 6.49 -2.51 -1.35
CA ASN A 69 6.78 -1.12 -1.70
C ASN A 69 7.78 -0.45 -0.75
N SER A 70 7.63 -0.63 0.57
CA SER A 70 8.59 -0.06 1.53
C SER A 70 9.99 -0.61 1.31
N LEU A 71 10.12 -1.93 1.13
CA LEU A 71 11.41 -2.57 0.87
C LEU A 71 12.03 -2.09 -0.44
N PHE A 72 11.22 -1.91 -1.47
CA PHE A 72 11.70 -1.40 -2.76
C PHE A 72 12.22 0.04 -2.64
N MET A 73 11.52 0.93 -1.92
CA MET A 73 12.02 2.30 -1.66
C MET A 73 13.35 2.29 -0.90
N ASP A 74 13.45 1.47 0.16
CA ASP A 74 14.69 1.33 0.95
C ASP A 74 15.84 0.77 0.10
N GLU A 75 15.59 -0.24 -0.74
CA GLU A 75 16.58 -0.82 -1.66
C GLU A 75 17.03 0.19 -2.72
N LEU A 76 16.11 0.99 -3.26
CA LEU A 76 16.42 2.04 -4.23
C LEU A 76 17.31 3.12 -3.60
N ILE A 77 16.96 3.62 -2.42
CA ILE A 77 17.80 4.58 -1.68
C ILE A 77 19.16 3.94 -1.40
N ALA A 78 19.20 2.73 -0.84
CA ALA A 78 20.45 2.07 -0.48
C ALA A 78 21.36 1.90 -1.70
N SER A 79 20.83 1.42 -2.83
CA SER A 79 21.54 1.26 -4.10
C SER A 79 22.11 2.58 -4.62
N ILE A 80 21.32 3.66 -4.61
CA ILE A 80 21.78 5.01 -4.97
C ILE A 80 22.92 5.42 -4.03
N ARG A 81 22.76 5.21 -2.73
CA ARG A 81 23.74 5.61 -1.70
C ARG A 81 25.05 4.84 -1.74
N THR A 82 25.06 3.60 -2.26
CA THR A 82 26.32 2.88 -2.46
C THR A 82 27.23 3.54 -3.49
N VAL A 83 26.65 4.27 -4.46
CA VAL A 83 27.40 4.96 -5.52
C VAL A 83 27.54 6.46 -5.21
N PHE A 84 26.49 7.07 -4.66
CA PHE A 84 26.39 8.48 -4.35
C PHE A 84 26.09 8.68 -2.85
N PRO A 85 27.11 8.84 -1.99
CA PRO A 85 26.92 9.07 -0.56
C PRO A 85 25.98 10.24 -0.25
N ALA A 86 25.41 10.28 0.96
CA ALA A 86 24.56 11.38 1.43
C ALA A 86 25.22 12.76 1.21
N GLY A 87 24.44 13.75 0.78
CA GLY A 87 24.92 15.09 0.41
C GLY A 87 25.60 15.20 -0.96
N THR A 88 25.74 14.11 -1.72
CA THR A 88 26.29 14.18 -3.08
C THR A 88 25.35 14.96 -3.99
N THR A 89 25.91 15.89 -4.77
CA THR A 89 25.18 16.54 -5.87
C THR A 89 25.39 15.78 -7.17
N ALA A 90 24.30 15.46 -7.87
CA ALA A 90 24.32 14.83 -9.18
C ALA A 90 23.13 15.28 -10.04
N ASP A 91 23.32 15.32 -11.36
CA ASP A 91 22.24 15.43 -12.34
C ASP A 91 22.63 14.59 -13.56
N LEU A 92 22.06 13.39 -13.65
CA LEU A 92 22.41 12.37 -14.61
C LEU A 92 21.20 11.98 -15.45
N THR A 93 21.44 11.77 -16.74
CA THR A 93 20.48 11.14 -17.66
C THR A 93 21.18 10.03 -18.41
N LEU A 94 20.74 8.79 -18.22
CA LEU A 94 21.30 7.59 -18.82
C LEU A 94 20.26 6.99 -19.79
N PRO A 95 20.45 7.09 -21.11
CA PRO A 95 19.53 6.50 -22.07
C PRO A 95 19.70 4.97 -22.16
N ASN A 96 18.68 4.30 -22.70
CA ASN A 96 18.69 2.89 -23.10
C ASN A 96 19.08 1.88 -22.01
N GLN A 97 18.68 2.14 -20.77
CA GLN A 97 18.83 1.20 -19.66
C GLN A 97 17.77 0.11 -19.76
N ASN A 98 18.19 -1.15 -19.82
CA ASN A 98 17.25 -2.26 -20.03
C ASN A 98 16.86 -2.91 -18.70
N PHE A 99 15.56 -2.93 -18.40
CA PHE A 99 14.96 -3.56 -17.23
C PHE A 99 13.76 -4.41 -17.68
N ASN A 100 13.63 -5.65 -17.18
CA ASN A 100 12.49 -6.53 -17.44
C ASN A 100 12.09 -6.66 -18.93
N GLY A 101 13.08 -6.72 -19.83
CA GLY A 101 12.85 -6.82 -21.28
C GLY A 101 12.40 -5.51 -21.95
N GLN A 102 12.36 -4.40 -21.22
CA GLN A 102 12.06 -3.08 -21.73
C GLN A 102 13.25 -2.13 -21.59
N SER A 103 13.24 -1.06 -22.38
CA SER A 103 14.28 -0.05 -22.38
C SER A 103 13.77 1.26 -21.82
N PHE A 104 14.55 1.89 -20.93
CA PHE A 104 14.20 3.09 -20.20
C PHE A 104 15.31 4.14 -20.32
N THR A 105 14.93 5.41 -20.32
CA THR A 105 15.81 6.51 -19.95
C THR A 105 15.72 6.70 -18.45
N LEU A 106 16.86 6.58 -17.78
CA LEU A 106 17.01 6.79 -16.34
C LEU A 106 17.42 8.25 -16.10
N ARG A 107 16.70 8.95 -15.23
CA ARG A 107 17.09 10.28 -14.74
C ARG A 107 17.38 10.20 -13.24
N LEU A 108 18.44 10.86 -12.78
CA LEU A 108 18.80 10.96 -11.37
C LEU A 108 19.27 12.39 -11.07
N LYS A 109 18.50 13.13 -10.28
CA LYS A 109 18.93 14.36 -9.61
C LYS A 109 19.18 14.06 -8.13
N LEU A 110 20.30 14.52 -7.60
CA LEU A 110 20.62 14.47 -6.18
C LEU A 110 21.09 15.86 -5.75
N ASN A 111 20.52 16.43 -4.69
CA ASN A 111 20.94 17.70 -4.09
C ASN A 111 21.28 18.81 -5.11
N SER A 112 20.51 18.91 -6.19
CA SER A 112 20.74 19.83 -7.32
C SER A 112 19.63 20.87 -7.50
N GLY A 113 18.84 21.07 -6.45
CA GLY A 113 17.64 21.91 -6.40
C GLY A 113 16.40 21.07 -6.12
N ASP A 114 15.45 21.65 -5.40
CA ASP A 114 14.26 20.92 -4.95
C ASP A 114 13.39 20.52 -6.15
N VAL A 115 12.88 19.29 -6.09
CA VAL A 115 11.87 18.79 -7.00
C VAL A 115 10.56 18.66 -6.25
N ASN A 116 9.55 19.39 -6.72
CA ASN A 116 8.26 19.44 -6.04
C ASN A 116 7.33 18.32 -6.54
N TYR A 117 6.68 17.65 -5.60
CA TYR A 117 5.57 16.74 -5.89
C TYR A 117 4.46 16.92 -4.85
N GLN A 118 3.21 16.74 -5.23
CA GLN A 118 2.08 16.78 -4.31
C GLN A 118 1.56 15.37 -4.07
N PRO A 119 1.93 14.72 -2.95
CA PRO A 119 1.33 13.46 -2.54
C PRO A 119 -0.18 13.55 -2.45
N SER A 120 -0.90 12.47 -2.75
CA SER A 120 -2.37 12.39 -2.68
C SER A 120 -2.96 12.62 -1.28
N THR A 121 -2.10 12.74 -0.27
CA THR A 121 -2.45 12.99 1.14
C THR A 121 -2.12 14.42 1.59
N LEU A 122 -1.53 15.26 0.73
CA LEU A 122 -1.18 16.64 1.04
C LEU A 122 -2.01 17.64 0.23
N ALA A 123 -2.41 18.73 0.88
CA ALA A 123 -3.14 19.83 0.24
C ALA A 123 -2.26 20.74 -0.63
N ALA A 124 -0.93 20.69 -0.45
CA ALA A 124 0.06 21.46 -1.18
C ALA A 124 1.26 20.58 -1.58
N PRO A 125 2.03 20.97 -2.61
CA PRO A 125 3.27 20.27 -2.97
C PRO A 125 4.30 20.29 -1.85
N ALA A 126 4.98 19.16 -1.68
CA ALA A 126 6.18 18.98 -0.88
C ALA A 126 7.43 19.12 -1.76
N ALA A 127 8.56 19.46 -1.17
CA ALA A 127 9.84 19.73 -1.84
C ALA A 127 10.87 18.67 -1.47
N PHE A 128 11.34 17.91 -2.46
CA PHE A 128 12.29 16.82 -2.24
C PHE A 128 13.66 17.17 -2.79
N THR A 129 14.73 16.87 -2.04
CA THR A 129 16.10 17.20 -2.47
C THR A 129 16.65 16.26 -3.55
N ASN A 130 16.03 15.09 -3.74
CA ASN A 130 16.46 14.09 -4.71
C ASN A 130 15.29 13.58 -5.56
N PHE A 131 15.62 13.16 -6.79
CA PHE A 131 14.66 12.62 -7.74
C PHE A 131 15.29 11.52 -8.60
N PHE A 132 14.60 10.40 -8.74
CA PHE A 132 14.93 9.31 -9.64
C PHE A 132 13.73 9.01 -10.54
N GLU A 133 13.98 8.73 -11.82
CA GLU A 133 12.92 8.42 -12.78
C GLU A 133 13.35 7.38 -13.80
N LEU A 134 12.39 6.52 -14.17
CA LEU A 134 12.47 5.66 -15.34
C LEU A 134 11.37 6.08 -16.33
N ARG A 135 11.76 6.57 -17.51
CA ARG A 135 10.86 6.83 -18.64
C ARG A 135 11.05 5.79 -19.73
N SER A 136 9.96 5.21 -20.21
CA SER A 136 10.00 4.27 -21.32
C SER A 136 10.62 4.97 -22.55
N THR A 137 11.57 4.31 -23.23
CA THR A 137 12.17 4.88 -24.44
C THR A 137 11.24 4.83 -25.65
N SER A 138 10.20 3.99 -25.62
CA SER A 138 9.30 3.80 -26.77
C SER A 138 8.30 4.94 -26.95
N ASP A 139 7.77 5.48 -25.85
CA ASP A 139 6.74 6.52 -25.84
C ASP A 139 7.10 7.74 -25.00
N ASN A 140 8.29 7.74 -24.39
CA ASN A 140 8.80 8.79 -23.52
C ASN A 140 7.87 9.08 -22.33
N GLN A 141 7.08 8.11 -21.86
CA GLN A 141 6.23 8.29 -20.69
C GLN A 141 6.91 7.75 -19.42
N PRO A 142 6.71 8.38 -18.25
CA PRO A 142 7.19 7.82 -17.00
C PRO A 142 6.56 6.46 -16.70
N ALA A 143 7.38 5.53 -16.21
CA ALA A 143 6.95 4.24 -15.67
C ALA A 143 7.17 4.19 -14.15
N LEU A 144 8.17 4.94 -13.65
CA LEU A 144 8.47 5.09 -12.24
C LEU A 144 9.06 6.48 -11.98
N GLN A 145 8.64 7.12 -10.90
CA GLN A 145 9.24 8.34 -10.36
C GLN A 145 9.41 8.18 -8.85
N PHE A 146 10.53 8.64 -8.32
CA PHE A 146 10.85 8.55 -6.91
C PHE A 146 11.45 9.87 -6.43
N PHE A 147 10.74 10.53 -5.53
CA PHE A 147 11.12 11.80 -4.90
C PHE A 147 11.51 11.49 -3.47
N PHE A 148 12.65 11.96 -2.99
CA PHE A 148 13.09 11.62 -1.63
C PHE A 148 14.08 12.62 -1.07
N ASP A 149 14.01 12.80 0.24
CA ASP A 149 15.05 13.52 0.99
C ASP A 149 16.22 12.61 1.34
N ASP A 150 17.32 13.23 1.76
CA ASP A 150 18.49 12.48 2.22
C ASP A 150 18.20 11.58 3.42
N ASN A 151 17.27 12.01 4.27
CA ASN A 151 16.73 11.21 5.37
C ASN A 151 15.19 11.31 5.37
N PRO A 152 14.47 10.35 4.77
CA PRO A 152 13.00 10.34 4.75
C PRO A 152 12.34 10.25 6.14
N ARG A 153 13.13 10.02 7.20
CA ARG A 153 12.66 9.95 8.59
C ARG A 153 12.95 11.24 9.38
N ASP A 154 13.50 12.27 8.75
CA ASP A 154 13.67 13.56 9.39
C ASP A 154 12.30 14.24 9.57
N VAL A 155 12.01 14.71 10.79
CA VAL A 155 10.77 15.45 11.11
C VAL A 155 10.71 16.81 10.42
N ALA A 156 11.87 17.34 10.00
CA ALA A 156 11.96 18.59 9.25
C ALA A 156 11.91 18.38 7.72
N GLY A 157 11.99 17.13 7.26
CA GLY A 157 11.92 16.77 5.85
C GLY A 157 10.50 16.51 5.36
N ASP A 158 10.37 16.41 4.05
CA ASP A 158 9.14 16.10 3.33
C ASP A 158 8.98 14.59 3.06
N GLY A 159 10.04 13.80 3.25
CA GLY A 159 9.99 12.34 3.30
C GLY A 159 10.41 11.68 2.00
N ALA A 160 9.64 10.68 1.54
CA ALA A 160 9.88 10.03 0.26
C ALA A 160 8.57 9.56 -0.40
N VAL A 161 8.44 9.80 -1.70
CA VAL A 161 7.29 9.42 -2.53
C VAL A 161 7.75 8.59 -3.70
N LEU A 162 7.19 7.38 -3.84
CA LEU A 162 7.35 6.53 -5.01
C LEU A 162 6.05 6.48 -5.81
N LEU A 163 6.15 6.71 -7.11
CA LEU A 163 5.09 6.57 -8.10
C LEU A 163 5.48 5.51 -9.11
N TYR A 164 4.58 4.59 -9.45
CA TYR A 164 4.85 3.61 -10.50
C TYR A 164 3.59 3.04 -11.13
N GLN A 165 3.73 2.59 -12.38
CA GLN A 165 2.68 1.89 -13.12
C GLN A 165 3.20 0.52 -13.59
N LEU A 166 2.64 -0.57 -13.05
CA LEU A 166 3.14 -1.93 -13.27
C LEU A 166 3.15 -2.36 -14.74
N SER A 167 2.05 -2.09 -15.46
CA SER A 167 1.94 -2.34 -16.90
C SER A 167 2.99 -1.60 -17.74
N ARG A 168 3.58 -0.51 -17.23
CA ARG A 168 4.69 0.18 -17.90
C ARG A 168 6.06 -0.35 -17.51
N LEU A 169 6.21 -0.94 -16.32
CA LEU A 169 7.47 -1.52 -15.88
C LEU A 169 7.67 -2.93 -16.45
N GLU A 170 6.63 -3.75 -16.48
CA GLU A 170 6.68 -5.15 -16.95
C GLU A 170 5.36 -5.55 -17.65
N PRO A 171 5.09 -5.05 -18.87
CA PRO A 171 3.83 -5.19 -19.59
C PRO A 171 3.47 -6.65 -19.91
N LEU A 172 4.46 -7.52 -20.13
CA LEU A 172 4.22 -8.93 -20.43
C LEU A 172 3.62 -9.68 -19.23
N ARG A 173 3.97 -9.26 -18.00
CA ARG A 173 3.47 -9.87 -16.77
C ARG A 173 2.23 -9.15 -16.24
N TRP A 174 2.22 -7.83 -16.33
CA TRP A 174 1.20 -6.95 -15.74
C TRP A 174 0.35 -6.26 -16.80
N SER A 175 -0.03 -7.01 -17.84
CA SER A 175 -0.93 -6.49 -18.86
C SER A 175 -2.25 -6.03 -18.20
N GLY A 176 -2.79 -4.90 -18.67
CA GLY A 176 -3.98 -4.20 -18.13
C GLY A 176 -3.94 -3.70 -16.68
N ALA A 177 -2.84 -3.89 -15.92
CA ALA A 177 -2.60 -3.25 -14.62
C ALA A 177 -2.22 -1.76 -14.80
N SER A 178 -3.18 -0.97 -15.22
CA SER A 178 -3.02 0.43 -15.60
C SER A 178 -3.09 1.40 -14.42
N ALA A 179 -3.30 0.90 -13.20
CA ALA A 179 -3.25 1.69 -11.98
C ALA A 179 -1.94 2.45 -11.85
N LEU A 180 -2.03 3.74 -11.56
CA LEU A 180 -0.90 4.49 -11.04
C LEU A 180 -0.92 4.39 -9.52
N ILE A 181 0.18 3.92 -8.95
CA ILE A 181 0.33 3.65 -7.53
C ILE A 181 1.29 4.67 -6.93
N GLU A 182 0.91 5.23 -5.78
CA GLU A 182 1.70 6.11 -4.94
C GLU A 182 2.00 5.42 -3.61
N SER A 183 3.26 5.44 -3.19
CA SER A 183 3.71 5.12 -1.83
C SER A 183 4.39 6.35 -1.24
N TYR A 184 3.77 6.98 -0.25
CA TYR A 184 4.32 8.13 0.45
C TYR A 184 4.71 7.76 1.87
N VAL A 185 5.95 8.07 2.25
CA VAL A 185 6.53 7.86 3.57
C VAL A 185 6.94 9.19 4.15
N VAL A 186 6.53 9.45 5.39
CA VAL A 186 6.94 10.65 6.13
C VAL A 186 7.00 10.38 7.62
N GLN A 187 7.90 11.07 8.31
CA GLN A 187 7.91 11.12 9.76
C GLN A 187 6.99 12.25 10.24
N PRO A 188 5.79 11.96 10.78
CA PRO A 188 4.88 13.01 11.18
C PRO A 188 5.28 13.67 12.49
N VAL A 189 4.80 14.90 12.68
CA VAL A 189 4.65 15.52 14.00
C VAL A 189 3.18 15.70 14.27
N VAL A 190 2.60 15.03 15.27
CA VAL A 190 1.17 15.12 15.60
C VAL A 190 1.01 15.62 17.03
N THR A 191 0.40 16.79 17.19
CA THR A 191 0.16 17.38 18.52
C THR A 191 -0.81 16.52 19.33
N GLY A 192 -0.49 16.28 20.61
CA GLY A 192 -1.30 15.43 21.51
C GLY A 192 -1.03 13.93 21.41
N PHE A 193 -0.19 13.49 20.48
CA PHE A 193 0.22 12.09 20.33
C PHE A 193 1.76 11.97 20.36
N PRO A 194 2.38 11.97 21.55
CA PRO A 194 3.84 11.86 21.65
C PRO A 194 4.33 10.53 21.07
N ASN A 195 5.52 10.54 20.46
CA ASN A 195 6.20 9.37 19.91
C ASN A 195 5.45 8.61 18.81
N GLN A 196 4.72 9.30 17.94
CA GLN A 196 4.31 8.69 16.67
C GLN A 196 5.56 8.37 15.84
N GLY A 197 5.61 7.14 15.34
CA GLY A 197 6.67 6.73 14.43
C GLY A 197 6.29 7.06 12.98
N LEU A 198 6.90 6.33 12.06
CA LEU A 198 6.73 6.54 10.62
C LEU A 198 5.25 6.40 10.20
N ILE A 199 4.82 7.25 9.27
CA ILE A 199 3.58 7.04 8.51
C ILE A 199 3.94 6.65 7.09
N GLN A 200 3.23 5.67 6.58
CA GLN A 200 3.27 5.32 5.18
C GLN A 200 1.86 5.16 4.62
N THR A 201 1.61 5.81 3.49
CA THR A 201 0.34 5.68 2.78
C THR A 201 0.58 5.10 1.39
N TYR A 202 -0.28 4.17 0.98
CA TYR A 202 -0.33 3.68 -0.39
C TYR A 202 -1.66 4.05 -0.97
N SER A 203 -1.66 4.76 -2.08
CA SER A 203 -2.87 5.14 -2.78
C SER A 203 -2.75 4.70 -4.23
N TRP A 204 -3.84 4.26 -4.83
CA TRP A 204 -3.86 3.98 -6.27
C TRP A 204 -5.17 4.41 -6.89
N LYS A 205 -5.11 4.69 -8.19
CA LYS A 205 -6.27 4.88 -9.05
C LYS A 205 -6.05 4.17 -10.38
N GLY A 206 -7.07 3.44 -10.82
CA GLY A 206 -7.11 2.62 -12.02
C GLY A 206 -7.04 1.10 -11.74
N PRO A 207 -7.28 0.27 -12.76
CA PRO A 207 -7.21 -1.19 -12.68
C PRO A 207 -5.87 -1.75 -12.20
N LEU A 208 -5.89 -2.67 -11.24
CA LEU A 208 -4.69 -3.35 -10.72
C LEU A 208 -4.27 -4.59 -11.53
N GLY A 209 -5.11 -5.07 -12.45
CA GLY A 209 -4.84 -6.26 -13.26
C GLY A 209 -5.89 -6.50 -14.34
N GLU A 210 -5.69 -7.52 -15.18
CA GLU A 210 -6.57 -7.88 -16.31
C GLU A 210 -7.77 -8.76 -15.95
N ASP A 211 -7.72 -9.44 -14.81
CA ASP A 211 -8.86 -10.25 -14.35
C ASP A 211 -10.04 -9.35 -13.94
N ALA A 212 -11.24 -9.93 -13.88
CA ALA A 212 -12.46 -9.17 -13.57
C ALA A 212 -12.32 -8.39 -12.26
N LEU A 213 -11.80 -9.04 -11.21
CA LEU A 213 -11.57 -8.38 -9.92
C LEU A 213 -10.55 -7.23 -10.01
N GLY A 214 -9.43 -7.41 -10.71
CA GLY A 214 -8.40 -6.39 -10.89
C GLY A 214 -8.85 -5.22 -11.76
N GLN A 215 -9.82 -5.43 -12.65
CA GLN A 215 -10.49 -4.35 -13.41
C GLN A 215 -11.50 -3.58 -12.55
N ASP A 216 -12.12 -4.24 -11.58
CA ASP A 216 -13.14 -3.64 -10.73
C ASP A 216 -12.60 -3.00 -9.44
N VAL A 217 -11.40 -3.38 -9.00
CA VAL A 217 -10.64 -2.72 -7.94
C VAL A 217 -9.89 -1.52 -8.53
N ASP A 218 -10.57 -0.38 -8.62
CA ASP A 218 -10.05 0.80 -9.30
C ASP A 218 -9.45 1.86 -8.34
N THR A 219 -9.72 1.79 -7.04
CA THR A 219 -9.24 2.79 -6.08
C THR A 219 -9.02 2.17 -4.71
N GLY A 220 -7.98 2.63 -4.03
CA GLY A 220 -7.83 2.30 -2.63
C GLY A 220 -6.75 3.11 -1.95
N ARG A 221 -6.81 3.04 -0.62
CA ARG A 221 -5.84 3.65 0.28
C ARG A 221 -5.51 2.69 1.40
N VAL A 222 -4.23 2.50 1.64
CA VAL A 222 -3.67 1.78 2.79
C VAL A 222 -2.86 2.78 3.61
N ILE A 223 -2.97 2.71 4.92
CA ILE A 223 -2.25 3.55 5.87
C ILE A 223 -1.57 2.63 6.88
N LEU A 224 -0.28 2.84 7.05
CA LEU A 224 0.55 2.24 8.07
C LEU A 224 0.98 3.34 9.05
N GLU A 225 0.82 3.08 10.34
CA GLU A 225 1.26 4.01 11.38
C GLU A 225 1.88 3.25 12.57
N GLU A 226 3.04 3.70 13.01
CA GLU A 226 3.62 3.26 14.28
C GLU A 226 3.00 4.07 15.44
N MET A 227 2.37 3.37 16.38
CA MET A 227 1.65 3.95 17.52
C MET A 227 2.23 3.50 18.86
N ASP A 228 1.73 4.13 19.93
CA ASP A 228 1.94 3.72 21.32
C ASP A 228 3.42 3.63 21.70
N ASN A 229 4.17 4.72 21.46
CA ASN A 229 5.64 4.76 21.64
C ASN A 229 6.39 3.73 20.77
N GLN A 230 5.91 3.50 19.54
CA GLN A 230 6.54 2.58 18.57
C GLN A 230 6.52 1.11 19.03
N THR A 231 5.54 0.71 19.84
CA THR A 231 5.36 -0.70 20.26
C THR A 231 4.24 -1.41 19.50
N VAL A 232 3.38 -0.65 18.81
CA VAL A 232 2.26 -1.18 18.03
C VAL A 232 2.33 -0.64 16.61
N PHE A 233 2.21 -1.53 15.64
CA PHE A 233 2.01 -1.17 14.25
C PHE A 233 0.52 -1.26 13.92
N CYS A 234 -0.04 -0.18 13.40
CA CYS A 234 -1.44 -0.11 13.00
C CYS A 234 -1.54 0.00 11.49
N PHE A 235 -2.54 -0.70 10.96
CA PHE A 235 -2.88 -0.71 9.56
C PHE A 235 -4.34 -0.31 9.43
N LYS A 236 -4.66 0.56 8.47
CA LYS A 236 -6.03 0.85 8.04
C LYS A 236 -6.07 0.80 6.52
N SER A 237 -7.13 0.26 5.94
CA SER A 237 -7.35 0.42 4.51
C SER A 237 -8.81 0.56 4.15
N VAL A 238 -9.02 1.23 3.02
CA VAL A 238 -10.25 1.19 2.25
C VAL A 238 -9.89 0.83 0.83
N VAL A 239 -10.61 -0.14 0.28
CA VAL A 239 -10.51 -0.51 -1.12
C VAL A 239 -11.89 -0.49 -1.71
N SER A 240 -12.04 0.18 -2.85
CA SER A 240 -13.33 0.31 -3.51
C SER A 240 -13.43 -0.59 -4.72
N PHE A 241 -14.62 -1.11 -4.94
CA PHE A 241 -14.98 -1.96 -6.06
C PHE A 241 -16.15 -1.32 -6.81
N HIS A 242 -16.25 -1.58 -8.10
CA HIS A 242 -17.50 -1.33 -8.80
C HIS A 242 -18.60 -2.27 -8.28
N GLY A 243 -19.77 -1.72 -7.98
CA GLY A 243 -20.93 -2.53 -7.59
C GLY A 243 -21.50 -3.39 -8.70
N ASN A 244 -20.97 -3.30 -9.91
CA ASN A 244 -21.35 -4.13 -11.04
C ASN A 244 -20.27 -5.14 -11.47
N ALA A 245 -19.34 -5.45 -10.58
CA ALA A 245 -18.18 -6.29 -10.82
C ALA A 245 -18.48 -7.78 -11.13
N ASN A 246 -19.76 -8.18 -11.11
CA ASN A 246 -20.21 -9.54 -11.38
C ASN A 246 -19.47 -10.60 -10.54
N LEU A 247 -19.29 -10.34 -9.24
CA LEU A 247 -18.46 -11.15 -8.35
C LEU A 247 -19.19 -12.38 -7.82
N VAL A 248 -20.52 -12.40 -7.91
CA VAL A 248 -21.36 -13.48 -7.39
C VAL A 248 -22.10 -14.17 -8.53
N PRO A 249 -21.89 -15.49 -8.74
CA PRO A 249 -22.64 -16.25 -9.73
C PRO A 249 -24.15 -16.25 -9.44
N VAL A 250 -24.97 -16.04 -10.48
CA VAL A 250 -26.43 -16.05 -10.36
C VAL A 250 -26.96 -17.48 -10.50
N ASN A 251 -27.59 -17.98 -9.43
CA ASN A 251 -28.34 -19.22 -9.39
C ASN A 251 -29.63 -19.02 -8.57
N ALA A 252 -30.48 -20.04 -8.43
CA ALA A 252 -31.75 -19.90 -7.71
C ALA A 252 -31.58 -19.42 -6.25
N GLY A 253 -30.48 -19.79 -5.58
CA GLY A 253 -30.16 -19.36 -4.22
C GLY A 253 -29.72 -17.89 -4.16
N THR A 254 -28.79 -17.47 -5.01
CA THR A 254 -28.33 -16.08 -5.03
C THR A 254 -29.38 -15.12 -5.60
N ALA A 255 -30.20 -15.55 -6.55
CA ALA A 255 -31.35 -14.78 -7.02
C ALA A 255 -32.36 -14.50 -5.90
N ALA A 256 -32.61 -15.49 -5.02
CA ALA A 256 -33.48 -15.30 -3.85
C ALA A 256 -32.94 -14.29 -2.83
N LEU A 257 -31.62 -14.00 -2.86
CA LEU A 257 -30.96 -12.99 -2.03
C LEU A 257 -30.94 -11.59 -2.68
N GLY A 258 -31.44 -11.48 -3.92
CA GLY A 258 -31.52 -10.22 -4.65
C GLY A 258 -30.41 -10.00 -5.68
N TYR A 259 -29.54 -10.98 -5.94
CA TYR A 259 -28.57 -10.88 -7.03
C TYR A 259 -29.27 -11.05 -8.39
N SER A 260 -29.07 -10.09 -9.28
CA SER A 260 -29.67 -10.02 -10.62
C SER A 260 -28.65 -10.19 -11.75
N GLY A 261 -27.35 -10.30 -11.40
CA GLY A 261 -26.24 -10.42 -12.34
C GLY A 261 -25.61 -9.06 -12.60
N ASN A 262 -24.29 -9.03 -12.82
CA ASN A 262 -23.50 -7.78 -12.77
C ASN A 262 -23.69 -7.05 -11.43
N ASP A 263 -23.64 -7.80 -10.33
CA ASP A 263 -23.61 -7.27 -8.96
C ASP A 263 -22.21 -7.50 -8.37
N GLY A 264 -21.79 -6.65 -7.45
CA GLY A 264 -20.60 -6.84 -6.64
C GLY A 264 -20.82 -7.90 -5.55
N LEU A 265 -20.17 -7.74 -4.39
CA LEU A 265 -20.38 -8.61 -3.24
C LEU A 265 -21.70 -8.31 -2.51
N CYS A 266 -22.23 -7.09 -2.59
CA CYS A 266 -23.59 -6.72 -2.19
C CYS A 266 -24.46 -6.55 -3.46
N PRO A 267 -25.71 -7.03 -3.50
CA PRO A 267 -26.60 -6.82 -4.63
C PRO A 267 -27.05 -5.36 -4.69
N GLY A 268 -27.32 -4.88 -5.89
CA GLY A 268 -27.81 -3.53 -6.13
C GLY A 268 -26.73 -2.55 -6.57
N ALA A 269 -27.17 -1.32 -6.85
CA ALA A 269 -26.32 -0.32 -7.47
C ALA A 269 -25.53 0.50 -6.44
N GLY A 270 -24.22 0.64 -6.66
CA GLY A 270 -23.36 1.54 -5.89
C GLY A 270 -21.97 0.95 -5.70
N ARG A 271 -20.97 1.80 -5.52
CA ARG A 271 -19.61 1.34 -5.21
C ARG A 271 -19.62 0.59 -3.88
N GLU A 272 -18.78 -0.43 -3.79
CA GLU A 272 -18.56 -1.17 -2.56
C GLU A 272 -17.22 -0.79 -1.98
N TYR A 273 -17.13 -0.80 -0.65
CA TYR A 273 -15.95 -0.40 0.09
C TYR A 273 -15.59 -1.50 1.08
N TYR A 274 -14.51 -2.20 0.80
CA TYR A 274 -13.89 -3.11 1.75
C TYR A 274 -13.01 -2.30 2.69
N LYS A 275 -13.25 -2.48 3.99
CA LYS A 275 -12.57 -1.77 5.06
C LYS A 275 -11.82 -2.76 5.93
N LEU A 276 -10.62 -2.39 6.30
CA LEU A 276 -9.78 -3.21 7.15
C LEU A 276 -9.07 -2.34 8.19
N ALA A 277 -8.99 -2.83 9.41
CA ALA A 277 -8.05 -2.33 10.39
C ALA A 277 -7.39 -3.50 11.11
N TYR A 278 -6.09 -3.40 11.37
CA TYR A 278 -5.44 -4.33 12.28
C TYR A 278 -4.39 -3.62 13.12
N SER A 279 -4.07 -4.25 14.24
CA SER A 279 -2.99 -3.83 15.12
C SER A 279 -2.09 -5.01 15.41
N GLN A 280 -0.79 -4.77 15.32
CA GLN A 280 0.26 -5.76 15.47
C GLN A 280 1.20 -5.33 16.60
N LYS A 281 1.53 -6.27 17.49
CA LYS A 281 2.62 -6.08 18.44
C LYS A 281 3.97 -6.05 17.72
N LEU A 282 4.85 -5.12 18.09
CA LEU A 282 6.20 -5.02 17.54
C LEU A 282 7.24 -5.84 18.32
N ASP A 283 6.80 -6.57 19.34
CA ASP A 283 7.60 -7.48 20.14
C ASP A 283 7.03 -8.91 20.12
N GLY A 284 7.82 -9.86 20.63
CA GLY A 284 7.42 -11.27 20.75
C GLY A 284 7.06 -11.93 19.41
N SER A 285 5.96 -12.68 19.40
CA SER A 285 5.46 -13.43 18.23
C SER A 285 4.77 -12.56 17.17
N LEU A 286 4.85 -11.23 17.30
CA LEU A 286 4.22 -10.26 16.40
C LEU A 286 2.72 -10.53 16.19
N ASN A 287 2.03 -10.90 17.27
CA ASN A 287 0.63 -11.25 17.22
C ASN A 287 -0.22 -10.06 16.72
N VAL A 288 -1.14 -10.36 15.81
CA VAL A 288 -1.98 -9.40 15.09
C VAL A 288 -3.44 -9.73 15.33
N THR A 289 -4.22 -8.70 15.61
CA THR A 289 -5.68 -8.78 15.61
C THR A 289 -6.21 -7.82 14.55
N ALA A 290 -7.04 -8.34 13.65
CA ALA A 290 -7.62 -7.61 12.53
C ALA A 290 -9.15 -7.62 12.59
N LYS A 291 -9.77 -6.58 12.04
CA LYS A 291 -11.21 -6.46 11.84
C LYS A 291 -11.48 -5.96 10.43
N GLY A 292 -12.31 -6.71 9.70
CA GLY A 292 -12.72 -6.40 8.34
C GLY A 292 -14.18 -5.99 8.27
N GLY A 293 -14.58 -5.40 7.15
CA GLY A 293 -15.98 -5.18 6.81
C GLY A 293 -16.17 -4.73 5.37
N LEU A 294 -17.43 -4.73 4.94
CA LEU A 294 -17.85 -4.42 3.59
C LEU A 294 -19.09 -3.53 3.62
N GLU A 295 -19.02 -2.36 3.00
CA GLU A 295 -20.16 -1.45 2.89
C GLU A 295 -20.49 -1.14 1.44
N GLN A 296 -21.78 -0.94 1.15
CA GLN A 296 -22.26 -0.49 -0.16
C GLN A 296 -22.65 0.98 -0.07
N ALA A 297 -22.24 1.78 -1.06
CA ALA A 297 -22.54 3.20 -1.24
C ALA A 297 -22.04 4.17 -0.14
N ALA A 298 -21.49 3.68 0.98
CA ALA A 298 -20.99 4.49 2.08
C ALA A 298 -19.72 3.90 2.71
N ILE A 299 -18.99 4.73 3.46
CA ILE A 299 -17.93 4.32 4.38
C ILE A 299 -18.26 4.94 5.74
N THR A 300 -18.77 4.13 6.66
CA THR A 300 -19.28 4.58 7.96
C THR A 300 -18.35 4.17 9.10
N ALA A 301 -18.08 5.10 10.01
CA ALA A 301 -17.27 4.84 11.20
C ALA A 301 -17.82 3.66 12.02
N GLY A 302 -16.97 2.66 12.27
CA GLY A 302 -17.25 1.54 13.18
C GLY A 302 -18.24 0.49 12.65
N GLN A 303 -18.90 0.73 11.52
CA GLN A 303 -19.81 -0.22 10.88
C GLN A 303 -19.04 -1.27 10.10
N SER A 304 -19.44 -2.52 10.17
CA SER A 304 -18.74 -3.60 9.47
C SER A 304 -19.49 -4.16 8.27
N ILE A 305 -20.81 -4.01 8.19
CA ILE A 305 -21.58 -4.50 7.05
C ILE A 305 -22.78 -3.60 6.80
N THR A 306 -22.99 -3.20 5.54
CA THR A 306 -24.20 -2.51 5.10
C THR A 306 -24.76 -3.05 3.78
N CYS A 307 -24.55 -4.33 3.47
CA CYS A 307 -25.37 -4.96 2.42
C CYS A 307 -26.85 -4.99 2.86
N ASN A 308 -27.77 -5.34 1.96
CA ASN A 308 -29.19 -5.45 2.34
C ASN A 308 -29.41 -6.38 3.56
N ASN A 309 -30.47 -6.14 4.34
CA ASN A 309 -30.73 -6.87 5.60
C ASN A 309 -30.83 -8.41 5.41
N THR A 310 -31.31 -8.87 4.26
CA THR A 310 -31.43 -10.31 3.93
C THR A 310 -30.05 -10.95 3.73
N ILE A 311 -29.12 -10.20 3.15
CA ILE A 311 -27.76 -10.67 2.89
C ILE A 311 -26.86 -10.58 4.09
N ASN A 312 -27.04 -9.59 4.97
CA ASN A 312 -26.31 -9.55 6.23
C ASN A 312 -26.59 -10.79 7.10
N ALA A 313 -27.73 -11.46 6.89
CA ALA A 313 -28.08 -12.73 7.54
C ALA A 313 -27.52 -13.98 6.83
N PHE A 314 -27.09 -13.87 5.57
CA PHE A 314 -26.65 -14.99 4.73
C PHE A 314 -25.14 -14.98 4.45
N VAL A 315 -24.62 -13.82 4.03
CA VAL A 315 -23.18 -13.57 3.94
C VAL A 315 -22.74 -13.23 5.35
N ASN A 316 -22.19 -14.23 6.04
CA ASN A 316 -21.75 -14.10 7.42
C ASN A 316 -20.45 -13.28 7.53
N PHE A 317 -20.47 -12.05 7.04
CA PHE A 317 -19.47 -11.01 7.29
C PHE A 317 -19.59 -10.46 8.73
N THR A 318 -20.23 -11.20 9.65
CA THR A 318 -20.24 -10.87 11.08
C THR A 318 -18.80 -10.58 11.48
N PRO A 319 -18.49 -9.37 11.99
CA PRO A 319 -17.12 -8.88 12.14
C PRO A 319 -16.44 -9.58 13.31
N THR A 320 -16.04 -10.81 13.05
CA THR A 320 -15.16 -11.56 13.90
C THR A 320 -13.74 -11.14 13.64
N TYR A 321 -12.93 -11.21 14.68
CA TYR A 321 -11.53 -10.85 14.59
C TYR A 321 -10.76 -11.92 13.82
N GLY A 322 -9.90 -11.47 12.90
CA GLY A 322 -8.86 -12.30 12.32
C GLY A 322 -7.62 -12.25 13.21
N LEU A 323 -7.05 -13.42 13.52
CA LEU A 323 -5.82 -13.55 14.28
C LEU A 323 -4.69 -14.00 13.36
N PHE A 324 -3.54 -13.34 13.46
CA PHE A 324 -2.32 -13.69 12.72
C PHE A 324 -1.10 -13.61 13.64
N ASN A 325 -0.02 -14.31 13.30
CA ASN A 325 1.24 -14.22 14.01
C ASN A 325 2.46 -14.40 13.09
N PHE A 326 3.64 -14.55 13.69
CA PHE A 326 4.93 -14.95 13.08
C PHE A 326 4.84 -16.07 12.00
N ASN A 327 3.85 -16.98 12.05
CA ASN A 327 3.65 -18.07 11.09
C ASN A 327 2.53 -17.83 10.07
N GLY A 328 1.84 -16.68 10.12
CA GLY A 328 0.76 -16.31 9.20
C GLY A 328 -0.63 -16.35 9.86
N PHE A 329 -1.63 -16.78 9.09
CA PHE A 329 -3.02 -16.87 9.56
C PHE A 329 -3.16 -17.90 10.69
N VAL A 330 -3.86 -17.52 11.74
CA VAL A 330 -4.07 -18.37 12.93
C VAL A 330 -5.52 -18.78 13.03
N ASN A 331 -6.44 -17.81 13.02
CA ASN A 331 -7.86 -18.08 13.09
C ASN A 331 -8.68 -16.92 12.53
N GLU A 332 -9.89 -17.23 12.08
CA GLU A 332 -10.95 -16.27 11.77
C GLU A 332 -12.16 -16.57 12.66
N GLY A 333 -13.21 -15.76 12.60
CA GLY A 333 -14.39 -16.10 13.38
C GLY A 333 -14.25 -15.83 14.89
N VAL A 334 -13.14 -15.23 15.34
CA VAL A 334 -12.86 -15.08 16.78
C VAL A 334 -13.74 -13.99 17.40
N ALA A 335 -14.50 -14.37 18.44
CA ALA A 335 -15.27 -13.43 19.26
C ALA A 335 -14.34 -12.53 20.08
N ALA A 336 -14.80 -11.32 20.43
CA ALA A 336 -13.99 -10.32 21.13
C ALA A 336 -13.36 -10.82 22.43
N ASP A 337 -14.12 -11.59 23.21
CA ASP A 337 -13.75 -12.19 24.48
C ASP A 337 -12.94 -13.49 24.34
N ALA A 338 -12.91 -14.06 23.14
CA ALA A 338 -12.12 -15.25 22.80
C ALA A 338 -10.72 -14.92 22.23
N ILE A 339 -10.38 -13.64 22.08
CA ILE A 339 -9.04 -13.22 21.65
C ILE A 339 -8.04 -13.52 22.77
N PRO A 340 -6.99 -14.33 22.51
CA PRO A 340 -5.99 -14.63 23.52
C PRO A 340 -5.25 -13.37 23.99
N SER A 341 -4.86 -13.32 25.26
CA SER A 341 -4.25 -12.13 25.88
C SER A 341 -2.91 -11.72 25.28
N ASP A 342 -2.21 -12.63 24.61
CA ASP A 342 -0.96 -12.36 23.90
C ASP A 342 -1.19 -11.66 22.54
N TYR A 343 -2.44 -11.51 22.08
CA TYR A 343 -2.81 -10.70 20.92
C TYR A 343 -3.17 -9.26 21.32
N ILE A 344 -3.47 -8.40 20.34
CA ILE A 344 -4.01 -7.06 20.62
C ILE A 344 -5.51 -7.21 20.97
N PRO A 345 -6.00 -6.60 22.07
CA PRO A 345 -7.39 -6.74 22.46
C PRO A 345 -8.36 -6.12 21.46
N ALA A 346 -9.55 -6.72 21.36
CA ALA A 346 -10.67 -6.27 20.54
C ALA A 346 -10.91 -4.76 20.62
N THR A 347 -10.98 -4.21 21.85
CA THR A 347 -11.27 -2.78 22.10
C THR A 347 -10.30 -1.83 21.41
N ARG A 348 -9.02 -2.23 21.28
CA ARG A 348 -8.00 -1.41 20.60
C ARG A 348 -8.16 -1.44 19.09
N VAL A 349 -8.52 -2.60 18.53
CA VAL A 349 -8.78 -2.77 17.10
C VAL A 349 -10.10 -2.11 16.72
N ASP A 350 -11.13 -2.18 17.54
CA ASP A 350 -12.39 -1.46 17.37
C ASP A 350 -12.18 0.05 17.32
N GLY A 351 -11.37 0.61 18.23
CA GLY A 351 -11.01 2.01 18.20
C GLY A 351 -10.24 2.43 16.93
N LEU A 352 -9.43 1.53 16.37
CA LEU A 352 -8.75 1.77 15.09
C LEU A 352 -9.71 1.67 13.90
N TYR A 353 -10.56 0.64 13.89
CA TYR A 353 -11.56 0.40 12.86
C TYR A 353 -12.62 1.52 12.80
N ALA A 354 -13.00 2.07 13.96
CA ALA A 354 -13.90 3.21 14.05
C ALA A 354 -13.37 4.48 13.37
N ARG A 355 -12.05 4.59 13.15
CA ARG A 355 -11.46 5.71 12.39
C ARG A 355 -11.60 5.55 10.89
N VAL A 356 -11.84 4.34 10.38
CA VAL A 356 -12.13 4.13 8.96
C VAL A 356 -13.50 4.74 8.65
N GLY A 357 -13.57 5.64 7.67
CA GLY A 357 -14.75 6.45 7.38
C GLY A 357 -14.77 7.82 8.09
N THR A 358 -13.65 8.24 8.69
CA THR A 358 -13.49 9.55 9.33
C THR A 358 -12.18 10.21 8.91
N ALA A 359 -11.99 11.47 9.30
CA ALA A 359 -10.72 12.20 9.21
C ALA A 359 -9.62 11.67 10.13
N GLY A 360 -9.92 10.78 11.08
CA GLY A 360 -8.94 10.29 12.04
C GLY A 360 -8.31 11.43 12.88
N LYS A 361 -6.98 11.42 12.97
CA LYS A 361 -6.10 12.35 13.68
C LYS A 361 -5.68 13.55 12.83
N SER A 362 -5.92 13.59 11.52
CA SER A 362 -5.56 14.74 10.66
C SER A 362 -6.23 16.07 11.05
N THR A 363 -7.23 16.03 11.93
CA THR A 363 -7.83 17.23 12.57
C THR A 363 -6.93 17.84 13.65
N ALA A 364 -5.94 17.11 14.16
CA ALA A 364 -4.88 17.64 15.00
C ALA A 364 -3.83 18.37 14.16
N THR A 365 -3.04 19.27 14.76
CA THR A 365 -1.91 19.89 14.06
C THR A 365 -0.89 18.82 13.68
N THR A 366 -0.78 18.55 12.37
CA THR A 366 0.13 17.59 11.76
C THR A 366 1.26 18.30 11.00
N THR A 367 2.44 17.71 10.96
CA THR A 367 3.49 17.98 9.95
C THR A 367 3.59 16.75 9.04
N PRO A 368 3.57 16.91 7.70
CA PRO A 368 3.39 18.17 6.96
C PRO A 368 2.02 18.82 7.20
N ALA A 369 1.98 20.15 7.17
CA ALA A 369 0.78 20.91 7.48
C ALA A 369 -0.37 20.56 6.51
N ALA A 370 -1.60 20.49 7.03
CA ALA A 370 -2.80 20.12 6.26
C ALA A 370 -2.72 18.73 5.59
N SER A 371 -1.94 17.79 6.16
CA SER A 371 -1.94 16.40 5.72
C SER A 371 -3.24 15.69 6.11
N THR A 372 -3.88 15.03 5.15
CA THR A 372 -5.10 14.23 5.31
C THR A 372 -4.78 12.73 5.17
N TRP A 373 -3.59 12.31 5.61
CA TRP A 373 -3.10 10.94 5.44
C TRP A 373 -4.01 9.87 6.06
N ASP A 374 -4.74 10.19 7.14
CA ASP A 374 -5.68 9.26 7.79
C ASP A 374 -7.16 9.55 7.58
N GLU A 375 -7.47 10.37 6.58
CA GLU A 375 -8.83 10.56 6.11
C GLU A 375 -9.22 9.41 5.15
N LEU A 376 -10.20 8.63 5.58
CA LEU A 376 -10.71 7.43 4.87
C LEU A 376 -12.22 7.50 4.58
N SER A 377 -12.85 8.67 4.65
CA SER A 377 -14.24 8.85 4.23
C SER A 377 -14.43 8.61 2.73
N LYS A 378 -15.67 8.30 2.34
CA LYS A 378 -16.05 8.03 0.96
C LYS A 378 -15.60 9.14 0.01
N THR A 379 -15.87 10.39 0.37
CA THR A 379 -15.53 11.56 -0.46
C THR A 379 -14.05 11.61 -0.78
N TYR A 380 -13.20 11.35 0.21
CA TYR A 380 -11.75 11.40 0.03
C TYR A 380 -11.22 10.19 -0.74
N VAL A 381 -11.70 8.98 -0.43
CA VAL A 381 -11.27 7.77 -1.14
C VAL A 381 -11.66 7.84 -2.61
N ASP A 382 -12.90 8.24 -2.92
CA ASP A 382 -13.36 8.35 -4.31
C ASP A 382 -12.62 9.46 -5.09
N ALA A 383 -12.18 10.52 -4.39
CA ALA A 383 -11.44 11.64 -4.96
C ALA A 383 -9.94 11.40 -5.10
N ILE A 384 -9.42 10.21 -4.73
CA ILE A 384 -8.00 9.89 -4.89
C ILE A 384 -7.63 10.02 -6.36
N THR A 385 -6.67 10.90 -6.62
CA THR A 385 -5.97 11.03 -7.89
C THR A 385 -4.49 10.82 -7.66
N VAL A 386 -3.87 10.01 -8.50
CA VAL A 386 -2.42 9.85 -8.54
C VAL A 386 -2.00 10.19 -9.96
N ASN A 387 -0.96 11.01 -10.11
CA ASN A 387 -0.40 11.38 -11.40
C ASN A 387 1.12 11.40 -11.30
N PHE A 388 1.81 11.03 -12.39
CA PHE A 388 3.23 11.32 -12.52
C PHE A 388 3.44 12.83 -12.59
N ALA A 389 4.50 13.31 -11.96
CA ALA A 389 4.86 14.71 -12.02
C ALA A 389 5.48 15.06 -13.38
N THR A 390 5.26 16.29 -13.83
CA THR A 390 6.09 16.86 -14.90
C THR A 390 7.31 17.49 -14.25
N VAL A 391 8.46 16.83 -14.35
CA VAL A 391 9.72 17.32 -13.79
C VAL A 391 10.59 17.91 -14.90
N PRO A 392 10.88 19.24 -14.87
CA PRO A 392 11.76 19.90 -15.82
C PRO A 392 13.15 19.29 -15.89
#